data_AF-A0A5M4FH01-F1
#
_entry.id   AF-A0A5M4FH01-F1
#
_cell.length_a   1.000
_cell.length_b   1.000
_cell.length_c   1.000
_cell.angle_alpha   90.00
_cell.angle_beta   90.00
_cell.angle_gamma   90.00
#
_symmetry.space_group_name_H-M   'P 1'
#
loop_
_entity.id
_entity.type
_entity.pdbx_description
1 polymer ?
#
loop_
_entity_poly.entity_id
_entity_poly.type
_entity_poly.pdbx_seq_one_letter_code
_entity_poly.pdbx_strand_id
1 'polypeptide(L)'
;MPTRSRSRPSRPTATARSSSGTRSRRATPSPSTRRRRSASRHPSRTPQLTPARRRARAMPTPRVGGSAAVPWRWRPSPFLWLCGRIDVVRNVVLRAALLSLVLLLVGSGPASAHASLVGSDPKDGATLRTAPSGITFTFNENVGNPAYISVTAPNGSKVDVTRVRAVDNRVTGTVADVDQKGRYTASYRVVSADGHPVEGTIHYSATTGRTVKQVEPPNEETFIHRHSAHLFWGILAAAVAIALLLAPLRRRDDTRNP
;
A
#
# COMPACT_ATOMS: atom_id res chain seq x y z
N MET A 1 26.67 -0.90 72.52
CA MET A 1 27.89 -1.63 72.08
C MET A 1 27.59 -2.39 70.79
N PRO A 2 28.56 -2.53 69.87
CA PRO A 2 28.41 -2.35 68.42
C PRO A 2 28.29 -3.67 67.63
N THR A 3 27.87 -3.68 66.35
CA THR A 3 28.75 -3.71 65.17
C THR A 3 27.88 -3.50 63.91
N ARG A 4 27.95 -2.37 63.18
CA ARG A 4 28.79 -2.10 62.00
C ARG A 4 29.18 -3.32 61.16
N SER A 5 28.65 -3.38 59.93
CA SER A 5 29.46 -3.75 58.76
C SER A 5 28.97 -2.99 57.53
N ARG A 6 29.89 -2.20 56.96
CA ARG A 6 29.78 -1.49 55.69
C ARG A 6 30.35 -2.40 54.61
N SER A 7 29.75 -2.44 53.42
CA SER A 7 30.51 -2.62 52.19
C SER A 7 29.86 -1.82 51.04
N ARG A 8 30.73 -1.09 50.36
CA ARG A 8 30.53 -0.20 49.21
C ARG A 8 31.69 -0.56 48.25
N PRO A 9 31.77 0.03 47.05
CA PRO A 9 31.11 -0.32 45.80
C PRO A 9 32.08 -0.97 44.78
N SER A 10 31.56 -1.44 43.64
CA SER A 10 32.38 -1.67 42.43
C SER A 10 31.72 -1.06 41.18
N ARG A 11 32.50 -0.18 40.54
CA ARG A 11 32.39 0.38 39.18
C ARG A 11 33.77 0.10 38.54
N PRO A 12 34.02 0.36 37.26
CA PRO A 12 33.26 0.12 36.03
C PRO A 12 34.10 -0.75 35.06
N THR A 13 33.56 -1.12 33.90
CA THR A 13 34.42 -1.57 32.78
C THR A 13 33.88 -1.00 31.47
N ALA A 14 34.61 -0.02 30.95
CA ALA A 14 34.52 0.43 29.57
C ALA A 14 35.51 -0.39 28.76
N THR A 15 35.10 -0.86 27.59
CA THR A 15 36.02 -1.28 26.53
C THR A 15 35.61 -0.64 25.22
N ALA A 16 36.61 -0.05 24.60
CA ALA A 16 36.59 0.77 23.40
C ALA A 16 36.73 -0.06 22.10
N ARG A 17 36.90 0.67 20.98
CA ARG A 17 37.33 0.28 19.62
C ARG A 17 36.24 -0.27 18.71
N SER A 18 36.19 0.00 17.39
CA SER A 18 37.09 0.62 16.39
C SER A 18 36.26 0.89 15.13
N SER A 19 36.14 2.12 14.64
CA SER A 19 36.68 2.63 13.35
C SER A 19 37.07 1.65 12.22
N SER A 20 36.89 2.16 10.99
CA SER A 20 37.33 1.73 9.63
C SER A 20 36.15 1.24 8.76
N GLY A 21 35.76 1.94 7.69
CA GLY A 21 36.50 2.04 6.42
C GLY A 21 36.17 0.79 5.60
N THR A 22 35.53 0.86 4.42
CA THR A 22 36.27 1.01 3.17
C THR A 22 35.29 1.15 2.00
N ARG A 23 35.58 2.17 1.19
CA ARG A 23 35.04 2.51 -0.12
C ARG A 23 35.58 1.52 -1.16
N SER A 24 34.75 0.93 -2.01
CA SER A 24 35.23 0.26 -3.22
C SER A 24 34.38 0.62 -4.44
N ARG A 25 34.99 1.43 -5.30
CA ARG A 25 34.63 1.71 -6.70
C ARG A 25 35.41 0.74 -7.58
N ARG A 26 34.76 0.13 -8.57
CA ARG A 26 35.24 -0.28 -9.92
C ARG A 26 34.23 -1.28 -10.51
N ALA A 27 34.05 -1.45 -11.81
CA ALA A 27 34.69 -0.93 -13.00
C ALA A 27 33.72 -1.08 -14.18
N THR A 28 33.93 -0.25 -15.20
CA THR A 28 33.44 -0.40 -16.59
C THR A 28 33.99 -1.69 -17.23
N PRO A 29 33.34 -2.20 -18.29
CA PRO A 29 33.90 -2.00 -19.62
C PRO A 29 32.88 -1.85 -20.77
N SER A 30 33.24 -0.99 -21.73
CA SER A 30 32.93 -1.02 -23.17
C SER A 30 34.32 -1.18 -23.84
N PRO A 31 34.54 -1.72 -25.08
CA PRO A 31 33.71 -1.60 -26.27
C PRO A 31 33.72 -2.81 -27.24
N SER A 32 32.91 -2.78 -28.30
CA SER A 32 33.38 -3.28 -29.61
C SER A 32 32.57 -2.71 -30.78
N THR A 33 33.32 -2.08 -31.67
CA THR A 33 32.95 -1.60 -32.99
C THR A 33 33.04 -2.73 -34.00
N ARG A 34 32.09 -2.85 -34.93
CA ARG A 34 32.32 -3.59 -36.17
C ARG A 34 31.69 -2.90 -37.36
N ARG A 35 32.56 -2.24 -38.12
CA ARG A 35 32.33 -1.65 -39.44
C ARG A 35 33.07 -2.50 -40.47
N ARG A 36 32.41 -2.86 -41.59
CA ARG A 36 32.92 -3.24 -42.93
C ARG A 36 31.77 -4.01 -43.64
N ARG A 37 31.43 -3.81 -44.91
CA ARG A 37 32.24 -3.55 -46.11
C ARG A 37 31.40 -2.88 -47.20
N SER A 38 32.04 -1.99 -47.92
CA SER A 38 31.73 -1.46 -49.24
C SER A 38 32.07 -2.47 -50.35
N ALA A 39 31.34 -2.47 -51.47
CA ALA A 39 31.88 -2.72 -52.80
C ALA A 39 30.89 -2.29 -53.90
N SER A 40 31.36 -1.35 -54.71
CA SER A 40 30.82 -0.88 -56.00
C SER A 40 31.26 -1.80 -57.14
N ARG A 41 30.52 -1.85 -58.25
CA ARG A 41 31.02 -2.16 -59.61
C ARG A 41 30.02 -1.72 -60.70
N HIS A 42 30.53 -0.93 -61.64
CA HIS A 42 30.05 -0.54 -62.98
C HIS A 42 30.89 -1.33 -64.02
N PRO A 43 30.81 -1.16 -65.37
CA PRO A 43 29.75 -0.76 -66.32
C PRO A 43 29.73 -1.68 -67.58
N SER A 44 29.22 -1.16 -68.72
CA SER A 44 29.40 -1.55 -70.16
C SER A 44 28.41 -2.54 -70.77
N ARG A 45 28.08 -2.53 -72.07
CA ARG A 45 27.87 -1.52 -73.15
C ARG A 45 27.24 -2.34 -74.31
N THR A 46 26.48 -1.69 -75.17
CA THR A 46 25.68 -2.15 -76.33
C THR A 46 26.45 -2.96 -77.39
N PRO A 47 25.75 -3.67 -78.32
CA PRO A 47 25.51 -3.08 -79.65
C PRO A 47 24.13 -3.39 -80.30
N GLN A 48 23.82 -2.57 -81.30
CA GLN A 48 22.61 -2.50 -82.12
C GLN A 48 22.51 -3.60 -83.20
N LEU A 49 21.28 -3.85 -83.68
CA LEU A 49 20.96 -4.00 -85.11
C LEU A 49 19.55 -3.44 -85.41
N THR A 50 19.47 -2.50 -86.35
CA THR A 50 18.30 -2.13 -87.20
C THR A 50 18.51 -2.80 -88.58
N PRO A 51 17.62 -2.73 -89.61
CA PRO A 51 16.40 -1.92 -89.80
C PRO A 51 15.21 -2.69 -90.45
N ALA A 52 14.04 -2.04 -90.61
CA ALA A 52 13.32 -2.00 -91.89
C ALA A 52 12.07 -1.11 -91.81
N ARG A 53 12.11 -0.04 -92.62
CA ARG A 53 11.01 0.87 -92.95
C ARG A 53 9.88 0.12 -93.68
N ARG A 54 8.62 0.45 -93.36
CA ARG A 54 7.62 0.68 -94.41
C ARG A 54 6.61 1.74 -93.97
N ARG A 55 6.55 2.81 -94.76
CA ARG A 55 5.55 3.88 -94.69
C ARG A 55 4.31 3.43 -95.45
N ALA A 56 3.13 3.75 -94.92
CA ALA A 56 1.96 4.07 -95.73
C ALA A 56 1.10 5.10 -94.97
N ARG A 57 0.87 6.25 -95.63
CA ARG A 57 -0.22 7.22 -95.34
C ARG A 57 -1.56 6.54 -95.72
N ALA A 58 -2.77 6.93 -95.34
CA ALA A 58 -3.29 8.28 -95.08
C ALA A 58 -4.73 8.25 -94.48
N MET A 59 -5.15 9.42 -93.95
CA MET A 59 -6.49 10.02 -93.96
C MET A 59 -7.55 9.61 -92.90
N PRO A 60 -8.49 10.55 -92.57
CA PRO A 60 -9.03 10.74 -91.23
C PRO A 60 -10.47 10.24 -91.08
N THR A 61 -10.84 9.87 -89.85
CA THR A 61 -12.22 9.53 -89.48
C THR A 61 -12.59 10.14 -88.13
N PRO A 62 -13.90 10.37 -87.89
CA PRO A 62 -14.39 11.49 -87.10
C PRO A 62 -14.38 11.27 -85.59
N ARG A 63 -14.53 12.39 -84.90
CA ARG A 63 -14.55 12.59 -83.46
C ARG A 63 -15.84 12.05 -82.83
N VAL A 64 -15.72 11.78 -81.52
CA VAL A 64 -16.75 11.65 -80.46
C VAL A 64 -17.11 10.20 -80.10
N GLY A 65 -16.59 9.79 -78.95
CA GLY A 65 -16.88 8.51 -78.31
C GLY A 65 -15.83 8.13 -77.27
N GLY A 66 -15.30 9.10 -76.53
CA GLY A 66 -14.36 8.85 -75.44
C GLY A 66 -15.07 8.22 -74.27
N SER A 67 -15.29 6.90 -74.31
CA SER A 67 -15.50 6.10 -73.10
C SER A 67 -14.18 6.15 -72.33
N ALA A 68 -14.08 7.11 -71.41
CA ALA A 68 -13.02 7.12 -70.41
C ALA A 68 -13.13 5.81 -69.63
N ALA A 69 -12.22 4.88 -69.89
CA ALA A 69 -12.04 3.70 -69.07
C ALA A 69 -11.81 4.18 -67.63
N VAL A 70 -12.82 3.97 -66.77
CA VAL A 70 -12.69 4.22 -65.34
C VAL A 70 -11.62 3.25 -64.83
N PRO A 71 -10.43 3.70 -64.42
CA PRO A 71 -9.46 2.78 -63.86
C PRO A 71 -10.04 2.28 -62.54
N TRP A 72 -10.27 0.97 -62.46
CA TRP A 72 -10.63 0.27 -61.22
C TRP A 72 -9.56 0.58 -60.15
N ARG A 73 -9.77 1.64 -59.38
CA ARG A 73 -8.99 1.96 -58.20
C ARG A 73 -9.45 1.02 -57.09
N TRP A 74 -8.74 -0.09 -56.93
CA TRP A 74 -8.77 -0.86 -55.70
C TRP A 74 -8.45 0.09 -54.53
N ARG A 75 -9.47 0.51 -53.78
CA ARG A 75 -9.29 1.21 -52.50
C ARG A 75 -9.10 0.14 -51.43
N PRO A 76 -7.90 -0.02 -50.83
CA PRO A 76 -7.67 -1.00 -49.79
C PRO A 76 -8.24 -0.44 -48.48
N SER A 77 -9.56 -0.43 -48.33
CA SER A 77 -10.22 0.19 -47.18
C SER A 77 -11.34 -0.68 -46.59
N PRO A 78 -11.04 -1.93 -46.21
CA PRO A 78 -11.72 -2.49 -45.03
C PRO A 78 -10.76 -3.03 -43.96
N PHE A 79 -9.49 -3.30 -44.27
CA PHE A 79 -8.58 -3.99 -43.32
C PHE A 79 -7.99 -3.07 -42.24
N LEU A 80 -7.64 -1.82 -42.57
CA LEU A 80 -7.07 -0.86 -41.62
C LEU A 80 -8.11 -0.29 -40.63
N TRP A 81 -9.40 -0.35 -40.96
CA TRP A 81 -10.48 0.07 -40.06
C TRP A 81 -10.73 -0.96 -38.94
N LEU A 82 -10.54 -2.25 -39.22
CA LEU A 82 -10.73 -3.32 -38.25
C LEU A 82 -9.60 -3.37 -37.21
N CYS A 83 -8.34 -3.12 -37.61
CA CYS A 83 -7.19 -3.09 -36.70
C CYS A 83 -7.29 -1.98 -35.64
N GLY A 84 -7.73 -0.77 -36.04
CA GLY A 84 -7.94 0.33 -35.10
C GLY A 84 -9.05 0.06 -34.08
N ARG A 85 -10.05 -0.75 -34.44
CA ARG A 85 -11.14 -1.15 -33.55
C ARG A 85 -10.68 -2.20 -32.52
N ILE A 86 -9.78 -3.10 -32.91
CA ILE A 86 -9.17 -4.11 -32.03
C ILE A 86 -8.24 -3.44 -31.00
N ASP A 87 -7.45 -2.45 -31.41
CA ASP A 87 -6.58 -1.70 -30.48
C ASP A 87 -7.37 -0.91 -29.43
N VAL A 88 -8.51 -0.34 -29.82
CA VAL A 88 -9.42 0.36 -28.89
C VAL A 88 -10.07 -0.61 -27.90
N VAL A 89 -10.60 -1.74 -28.37
CA VAL A 89 -11.21 -2.77 -27.50
C VAL A 89 -10.16 -3.35 -26.55
N ARG A 90 -8.95 -3.66 -27.03
CA ARG A 90 -7.83 -4.14 -26.20
C ARG A 90 -7.48 -3.15 -25.10
N ASN A 91 -7.36 -1.87 -25.42
CA ASN A 91 -7.01 -0.83 -24.45
C ASN A 91 -8.12 -0.60 -23.41
N VAL A 92 -9.40 -0.69 -23.81
CA VAL A 92 -10.54 -0.61 -22.88
C VAL A 92 -10.55 -1.80 -21.93
N VAL A 93 -10.35 -3.02 -22.44
CA VAL A 93 -10.28 -4.25 -21.62
C VAL A 93 -9.10 -4.19 -20.64
N LEU A 94 -7.92 -3.75 -21.08
CA LEU A 94 -6.75 -3.62 -20.21
C LEU A 94 -6.95 -2.57 -19.11
N ARG A 95 -7.57 -1.42 -19.44
CA ARG A 95 -7.89 -0.38 -18.45
C ARG A 95 -8.95 -0.83 -17.45
N ALA A 96 -9.98 -1.54 -17.91
CA ALA A 96 -11.00 -2.13 -17.04
C ALA A 96 -10.38 -3.18 -16.11
N ALA A 97 -9.53 -4.07 -16.64
CA ALA A 97 -8.83 -5.06 -15.84
C ALA A 97 -7.87 -4.42 -14.80
N LEU A 98 -7.13 -3.38 -15.18
CA LEU A 98 -6.28 -2.61 -14.26
C LEU A 98 -7.10 -1.92 -13.18
N LEU A 99 -8.23 -1.30 -13.55
CA LEU A 99 -9.14 -0.66 -12.60
C LEU A 99 -9.70 -1.70 -11.62
N SER A 100 -10.19 -2.84 -12.12
CA SER A 100 -10.67 -3.95 -11.29
C SER A 100 -9.58 -4.49 -10.35
N LEU A 101 -8.34 -4.63 -10.83
CA LEU A 101 -7.20 -5.04 -10.01
C LEU A 101 -6.92 -4.03 -8.89
N VAL A 102 -6.89 -2.73 -9.20
CA VAL A 102 -6.72 -1.67 -8.20
C VAL A 102 -7.85 -1.70 -7.16
N LEU A 103 -9.10 -1.86 -7.61
CA LEU A 103 -10.25 -1.96 -6.69
C LEU A 103 -10.16 -3.19 -5.78
N LEU A 104 -9.67 -4.33 -6.29
CA LEU A 104 -9.44 -5.53 -5.48
C LEU A 104 -8.33 -5.33 -4.44
N LEU A 105 -7.23 -4.67 -4.81
CA LEU A 105 -6.11 -4.39 -3.89
C LEU A 105 -6.48 -3.37 -2.81
N VAL A 106 -7.33 -2.39 -3.13
CA VAL A 106 -7.81 -1.40 -2.15
C VAL A 106 -8.93 -1.97 -1.28
N GLY A 107 -9.72 -2.91 -1.82
CA GLY A 107 -10.84 -3.55 -1.13
C GLY A 107 -10.46 -4.71 -0.22
N SER A 108 -9.26 -5.30 -0.36
CA SER A 108 -8.80 -6.35 0.54
C SER A 108 -8.45 -5.75 1.91
N GLY A 109 -9.39 -5.84 2.86
CA GLY A 109 -9.10 -5.51 4.26
C GLY A 109 -8.00 -6.41 4.84
N PRO A 110 -7.27 -5.95 5.87
CA PRO A 110 -6.28 -6.78 6.53
C PRO A 110 -6.93 -8.04 7.11
N ALA A 111 -6.40 -9.21 6.79
CA ALA A 111 -6.78 -10.44 7.47
C ALA A 111 -6.25 -10.39 8.91
N SER A 112 -7.13 -10.27 9.90
CA SER A 112 -6.75 -10.24 11.31
C SER A 112 -6.63 -11.67 11.85
N ALA A 113 -5.40 -12.14 12.05
CA ALA A 113 -5.11 -13.41 12.72
C ALA A 113 -4.96 -13.27 14.25
N HIS A 114 -5.06 -12.05 14.78
CA HIS A 114 -4.80 -11.75 16.19
C HIS A 114 -6.10 -11.58 16.97
N ALA A 115 -6.06 -11.92 18.26
CA ALA A 115 -7.18 -11.75 19.16
C ALA A 115 -7.49 -10.26 19.29
N SER A 116 -8.76 -9.93 19.16
CA SER A 116 -9.28 -8.58 19.31
C SER A 116 -10.29 -8.58 20.45
N LEU A 117 -10.20 -7.57 21.31
CA LEU A 117 -11.18 -7.39 22.38
C LEU A 117 -12.54 -7.08 21.76
N VAL A 118 -13.54 -7.90 22.06
CA VAL A 118 -14.93 -7.72 21.61
C VAL A 118 -15.85 -7.24 22.73
N GLY A 119 -15.42 -7.36 23.98
CA GLY A 119 -16.17 -6.86 25.11
C GLY A 119 -15.39 -6.91 26.41
N SER A 120 -15.85 -6.12 27.38
CA SER A 120 -15.30 -6.11 28.73
C SER A 120 -16.40 -5.89 29.75
N ASP A 121 -16.15 -6.38 30.97
CA ASP A 121 -16.92 -6.06 32.16
C ASP A 121 -15.95 -5.63 33.26
N PRO A 122 -15.92 -4.35 33.67
CA PRO A 122 -16.76 -3.25 33.18
C PRO A 122 -16.58 -2.96 31.69
N LYS A 123 -17.63 -2.43 31.05
CA LYS A 123 -17.50 -1.91 29.67
C LYS A 123 -16.53 -0.74 29.64
N ASP A 124 -15.80 -0.60 28.54
CA ASP A 124 -15.01 0.60 28.30
C ASP A 124 -15.91 1.85 28.29
N GLY A 125 -15.47 2.89 28.99
CA GLY A 125 -16.22 4.11 29.27
C GLY A 125 -17.34 3.97 30.31
N ALA A 126 -17.54 2.81 30.94
CA ALA A 126 -18.63 2.62 31.89
C ALA A 126 -18.50 3.54 33.12
N THR A 127 -19.64 4.05 33.59
CA THR A 127 -19.74 4.74 34.87
C THR A 127 -20.48 3.84 35.86
N LEU A 128 -19.78 3.46 36.93
CA LEU A 128 -20.25 2.58 37.98
C LEU A 128 -20.46 3.35 39.26
N ARG A 129 -21.33 2.86 40.14
CA ARG A 129 -21.51 3.45 41.46
C ARG A 129 -20.24 3.31 42.31
N THR A 130 -19.69 2.11 42.35
CA THR A 130 -18.49 1.74 43.11
C THR A 130 -17.49 1.00 42.20
N ALA A 131 -16.22 0.94 42.60
CA ALA A 131 -15.23 0.12 41.91
C ALA A 131 -15.67 -1.37 41.92
N PRO A 132 -15.49 -2.10 40.81
CA PRO A 132 -15.89 -3.50 40.74
C PRO A 132 -14.89 -4.40 41.48
N SER A 133 -15.36 -5.53 42.01
CA SER A 133 -14.51 -6.55 42.64
C SER A 133 -13.83 -7.49 41.64
N GLY A 134 -14.19 -7.39 40.36
CA GLY A 134 -13.66 -8.22 39.29
C GLY A 134 -13.66 -7.50 37.96
N ILE A 135 -12.82 -7.98 37.06
CA ILE A 135 -12.75 -7.51 35.68
C ILE A 135 -12.65 -8.69 34.73
N THR A 136 -13.35 -8.58 33.61
CA THR A 136 -13.39 -9.60 32.56
C THR A 136 -13.16 -8.94 31.21
N PHE A 137 -12.29 -9.55 30.40
CA PHE A 137 -12.06 -9.21 29.01
C PHE A 137 -12.50 -10.39 28.14
N THR A 138 -13.25 -10.12 27.09
CA THR A 138 -13.74 -11.12 26.13
C THR A 138 -13.18 -10.82 24.75
N PHE A 139 -12.67 -11.86 24.10
CA PHE A 139 -12.02 -11.79 22.80
C PHE A 139 -12.85 -12.52 21.73
N ASN A 140 -12.60 -12.20 20.46
CA ASN A 140 -13.21 -12.87 19.31
C ASN A 140 -12.70 -14.31 19.09
N GLU A 141 -11.58 -14.67 19.71
CA GLU A 141 -10.96 -16.00 19.63
C GLU A 141 -10.40 -16.42 20.99
N ASN A 142 -9.93 -17.67 21.06
CA ASN A 142 -9.33 -18.20 22.28
C ASN A 142 -7.99 -17.51 22.57
N VAL A 143 -7.75 -17.28 23.86
CA VAL A 143 -6.53 -16.67 24.39
C VAL A 143 -5.93 -17.59 25.46
N GLY A 144 -4.61 -17.63 25.49
CA GLY A 144 -3.82 -18.50 26.35
C GLY A 144 -3.07 -17.77 27.45
N ASN A 145 -2.33 -18.57 28.22
CA ASN A 145 -1.38 -18.08 29.22
C ASN A 145 0.00 -17.84 28.58
N PRO A 146 0.81 -16.91 29.12
CA PRO A 146 0.52 -16.09 30.29
C PRO A 146 -0.48 -14.96 30.01
N ALA A 147 -1.34 -14.69 31.00
CA ALA A 147 -2.29 -13.59 30.98
C ALA A 147 -2.04 -12.64 32.16
N TYR A 148 -2.08 -11.34 31.88
CA TYR A 148 -1.84 -10.29 32.86
C TYR A 148 -2.95 -9.26 32.80
N ILE A 149 -3.31 -8.74 33.96
CA ILE A 149 -4.23 -7.60 34.11
C ILE A 149 -3.57 -6.61 35.06
N SER A 150 -3.63 -5.32 34.72
CA SER A 150 -3.19 -4.23 35.57
C SER A 150 -4.31 -3.20 35.69
N VAL A 151 -4.59 -2.75 36.92
CA VAL A 151 -5.56 -1.70 37.18
C VAL A 151 -4.85 -0.53 37.85
N THR A 152 -5.13 0.69 37.39
CA THR A 152 -4.62 1.94 37.94
C THR A 152 -5.80 2.77 38.45
N ALA A 153 -5.70 3.20 39.70
CA ALA A 153 -6.70 4.02 40.38
C ALA A 153 -6.62 5.50 39.97
N PRO A 154 -7.62 6.33 40.29
CA PRO A 154 -7.68 7.73 39.86
C PRO A 154 -6.50 8.60 40.31
N ASN A 155 -5.89 8.28 41.45
CA ASN A 155 -4.69 8.95 41.97
C ASN A 155 -3.37 8.48 41.28
N GLY A 156 -3.43 7.56 40.32
CA GLY A 156 -2.28 6.97 39.64
C GLY A 156 -1.64 5.77 40.35
N SER A 157 -2.14 5.34 41.51
CA SER A 157 -1.61 4.15 42.19
C SER A 157 -2.09 2.86 41.51
N LYS A 158 -1.23 1.83 41.46
CA LYS A 158 -1.63 0.50 41.03
C LYS A 158 -2.57 -0.14 42.05
N VAL A 159 -3.60 -0.80 41.55
CA VAL A 159 -4.54 -1.62 42.31
C VAL A 159 -4.14 -3.08 42.13
N ASP A 160 -4.11 -3.82 43.23
CA ASP A 160 -3.76 -5.24 43.18
C ASP A 160 -4.84 -6.05 42.44
N VAL A 161 -4.39 -6.88 41.50
CA VAL A 161 -5.25 -7.81 40.77
C VAL A 161 -4.72 -9.23 40.98
N THR A 162 -5.60 -10.10 41.46
CA THR A 162 -5.28 -11.49 41.80
C THR A 162 -6.15 -12.46 41.00
N ARG A 163 -5.82 -13.77 41.07
CA ARG A 163 -6.58 -14.83 40.39
C ARG A 163 -6.78 -14.59 38.90
N VAL A 164 -5.78 -13.99 38.24
CA VAL A 164 -5.82 -13.78 36.79
C VAL A 164 -5.78 -15.13 36.09
N ARG A 165 -6.78 -15.39 35.24
CA ARG A 165 -6.86 -16.62 34.43
C ARG A 165 -7.41 -16.32 33.04
N ALA A 166 -6.81 -16.96 32.05
CA ALA A 166 -7.36 -17.09 30.70
C ALA A 166 -8.05 -18.45 30.55
N VAL A 167 -9.32 -18.44 30.14
CA VAL A 167 -10.12 -19.63 29.85
C VAL A 167 -10.90 -19.34 28.56
N ASP A 168 -10.71 -20.20 27.56
CA ASP A 168 -11.26 -20.01 26.22
C ASP A 168 -10.96 -18.61 25.66
N ASN A 169 -11.99 -17.84 25.35
CA ASN A 169 -11.88 -16.48 24.83
C ASN A 169 -12.01 -15.39 25.92
N ARG A 170 -11.86 -15.74 27.19
CA ARG A 170 -12.03 -14.81 28.32
C ARG A 170 -10.83 -14.76 29.23
N VAL A 171 -10.53 -13.55 29.70
CA VAL A 171 -9.54 -13.31 30.76
C VAL A 171 -10.22 -12.59 31.91
N THR A 172 -10.14 -13.19 33.10
CA THR A 172 -10.77 -12.67 34.32
C THR A 172 -9.73 -12.40 35.40
N GLY A 173 -9.94 -11.38 36.23
CA GLY A 173 -9.16 -11.12 37.43
C GLY A 173 -10.00 -10.58 38.57
N THR A 174 -9.60 -10.87 39.80
CA THR A 174 -10.18 -10.29 41.02
C THR A 174 -9.44 -9.01 41.36
N VAL A 175 -10.16 -7.90 41.45
CA VAL A 175 -9.62 -6.58 41.77
C VAL A 175 -9.77 -6.33 43.27
N ALA A 176 -8.71 -5.85 43.93
CA ALA A 176 -8.76 -5.45 45.33
C ALA A 176 -9.78 -4.33 45.54
N ASP A 177 -10.38 -4.26 46.73
CA ASP A 177 -11.34 -3.20 47.04
C ASP A 177 -10.62 -1.85 47.14
N VAL A 178 -11.18 -0.85 46.45
CA VAL A 178 -10.63 0.51 46.37
C VAL A 178 -11.74 1.54 46.53
N ASP A 179 -11.63 2.31 47.60
CA ASP A 179 -12.56 3.38 47.93
C ASP A 179 -12.09 4.72 47.37
N GLN A 180 -12.02 4.83 46.04
CA GLN A 180 -11.70 6.09 45.34
C GLN A 180 -12.73 6.37 44.25
N LYS A 181 -13.23 7.61 44.20
CA LYS A 181 -14.05 8.08 43.09
C LYS A 181 -13.17 8.64 41.97
N GLY A 182 -13.63 8.51 40.73
CA GLY A 182 -12.93 9.02 39.54
C GLY A 182 -12.65 7.94 38.50
N ARG A 183 -11.79 8.27 37.53
CA ARG A 183 -11.45 7.41 36.40
C ARG A 183 -10.39 6.37 36.75
N TYR A 184 -10.67 5.12 36.46
CA TYR A 184 -9.76 3.99 36.53
C TYR A 184 -9.32 3.60 35.11
N THR A 185 -8.13 3.03 35.03
CA THR A 185 -7.57 2.49 33.79
C THR A 185 -7.23 1.02 34.02
N ALA A 186 -7.79 0.13 33.22
CA ALA A 186 -7.50 -1.29 33.26
C ALA A 186 -6.87 -1.73 31.94
N SER A 187 -5.70 -2.35 32.02
CA SER A 187 -5.01 -2.91 30.87
C SER A 187 -4.85 -4.42 31.01
N TYR A 188 -4.75 -5.08 29.87
CA TYR A 188 -4.51 -6.51 29.78
C TYR A 188 -3.35 -6.81 28.82
N ARG A 189 -2.73 -7.95 29.04
CA ARG A 189 -1.80 -8.59 28.11
C ARG A 189 -2.09 -10.08 28.08
N VAL A 190 -2.34 -10.61 26.91
CA VAL A 190 -2.71 -12.02 26.69
C VAL A 190 -1.94 -12.57 25.49
N VAL A 191 -1.93 -13.88 25.31
CA VAL A 191 -1.39 -14.52 24.11
C VAL A 191 -2.56 -15.06 23.29
N SER A 192 -2.70 -14.65 22.03
CA SER A 192 -3.73 -15.17 21.12
C SER A 192 -3.44 -16.62 20.71
N ALA A 193 -4.42 -17.28 20.10
CA ALA A 193 -4.28 -18.66 19.64
C ALA A 193 -3.17 -18.83 18.58
N ASP A 194 -2.84 -17.76 17.85
CA ASP A 194 -1.74 -17.72 16.88
C ASP A 194 -0.34 -17.56 17.53
N GLY A 195 -0.27 -17.40 18.85
CA GLY A 195 0.97 -17.30 19.63
C GLY A 195 1.52 -15.88 19.81
N HIS A 196 0.85 -14.86 19.27
CA HIS A 196 1.30 -13.47 19.43
C HIS A 196 0.77 -12.83 20.73
N PRO A 197 1.54 -11.95 21.38
CA PRO A 197 1.03 -11.18 22.51
C PRO A 197 0.09 -10.07 22.02
N VAL A 198 -1.08 -9.96 22.64
CA VAL A 198 -2.05 -8.88 22.43
C VAL A 198 -2.19 -8.07 23.71
N GLU A 199 -2.17 -6.76 23.56
CA GLU A 199 -2.31 -5.81 24.66
C GLU A 199 -3.45 -4.84 24.36
N GLY A 200 -4.10 -4.36 25.41
CA GLY A 200 -5.11 -3.32 25.28
C GLY A 200 -5.47 -2.70 26.62
N THR A 201 -6.22 -1.61 26.54
CA THR A 201 -6.60 -0.79 27.69
C THR A 201 -8.06 -0.40 27.57
N ILE A 202 -8.77 -0.39 28.69
CA ILE A 202 -10.10 0.18 28.83
C ILE A 202 -10.11 1.17 30.01
N HIS A 203 -11.12 2.02 30.05
CA HIS A 203 -11.35 2.96 31.12
C HIS A 203 -12.75 2.77 31.70
N TYR A 204 -12.89 2.99 33.01
CA TYR A 204 -14.20 3.08 33.65
C TYR A 204 -14.13 4.09 34.80
N SER A 205 -15.27 4.58 35.28
CA SER A 205 -15.33 5.56 36.36
C SER A 205 -16.16 5.05 37.52
N ALA A 206 -15.75 5.34 38.76
CA ALA A 206 -16.57 5.14 39.95
C ALA A 206 -17.09 6.48 40.48
N THR A 207 -18.39 6.59 40.77
CA THR A 207 -19.00 7.85 41.24
C THR A 207 -18.92 8.03 42.76
N THR A 208 -18.76 6.94 43.51
CA THR A 208 -18.69 6.94 44.97
C THR A 208 -17.27 6.59 45.43
N GLY A 209 -16.90 7.12 46.58
CA GLY A 209 -15.64 6.86 47.28
C GLY A 209 -14.88 8.13 47.63
N ARG A 210 -13.68 7.99 48.20
CA ARG A 210 -12.87 9.15 48.58
C ARG A 210 -12.45 9.97 47.37
N THR A 211 -12.53 11.29 47.51
CA THR A 211 -12.05 12.25 46.52
C THR A 211 -10.52 12.26 46.54
N VAL A 212 -9.91 12.08 45.37
CA VAL A 212 -8.46 12.19 45.18
C VAL A 212 -8.15 13.17 44.06
N LYS A 213 -6.93 13.71 44.03
CA LYS A 213 -6.45 14.46 42.87
C LYS A 213 -6.29 13.48 41.71
N GLN A 214 -7.15 13.59 40.71
CA GLN A 214 -7.09 12.72 39.54
C GLN A 214 -5.83 13.02 38.73
N VAL A 215 -5.12 11.97 38.32
CA VAL A 215 -4.05 12.07 37.34
C VAL A 215 -4.70 12.12 35.96
N GLU A 216 -4.62 13.28 35.31
CA GLU A 216 -5.12 13.46 33.94
C GLU A 216 -4.32 12.53 33.01
N PRO A 217 -4.98 11.74 32.14
CA PRO A 217 -4.26 10.93 31.17
C PRO A 217 -3.51 11.85 30.18
N PRO A 218 -2.38 11.40 29.62
CA PRO A 218 -1.74 12.12 28.54
C PRO A 218 -2.72 12.29 27.37
N ASN A 219 -2.69 13.48 26.78
CA ASN A 219 -3.50 13.84 25.62
C ASN A 219 -3.17 12.89 24.46
N GLU A 220 -4.08 11.95 24.19
CA GLU A 220 -3.97 11.04 23.06
C GLU A 220 -4.27 11.80 21.76
N GLU A 221 -3.23 12.17 21.02
CA GLU A 221 -3.41 12.65 19.65
C GLU A 221 -3.97 11.53 18.78
N THR A 222 -5.24 11.66 18.38
CA THR A 222 -5.93 10.67 17.53
C THR A 222 -5.11 10.28 16.30
N PHE A 223 -5.16 9.01 15.90
CA PHE A 223 -4.48 8.48 14.71
C PHE A 223 -4.71 9.33 13.45
N ILE A 224 -5.92 9.87 13.30
CA ILE A 224 -6.32 10.74 12.19
C ILE A 224 -5.58 12.08 12.21
N HIS A 225 -5.36 12.68 13.38
CA HIS A 225 -4.57 13.92 13.47
C HIS A 225 -3.13 13.68 13.05
N ARG A 226 -2.54 12.56 13.48
CA ARG A 226 -1.18 12.16 13.10
C ARG A 226 -1.01 11.85 11.61
N HIS A 227 -2.01 11.24 10.98
CA HIS A 227 -1.91 10.76 9.59
C HIS A 227 -2.71 11.58 8.57
N SER A 228 -3.34 12.67 9.00
CA SER A 228 -4.13 13.56 8.14
C SER A 228 -3.38 13.94 6.85
N ALA A 229 -2.13 14.39 6.97
CA ALA A 229 -1.30 14.76 5.83
C ALA A 229 -1.10 13.60 4.84
N HIS A 230 -0.81 12.39 5.31
CA HIS A 230 -0.57 11.23 4.44
C HIS A 230 -1.84 10.75 3.73
N LEU A 231 -3.01 10.85 4.38
CA LEU A 231 -4.29 10.54 3.77
C LEU A 231 -4.61 11.52 2.62
N PHE A 232 -4.35 12.81 2.79
CA PHE A 232 -4.50 13.79 1.71
C PHE A 232 -3.60 13.48 0.51
N TRP A 233 -2.33 13.14 0.76
CA TRP A 233 -1.40 12.76 -0.32
C TRP A 233 -1.81 11.45 -1.02
N GLY A 234 -2.31 10.46 -0.27
CA GLY A 234 -2.81 9.20 -0.83
C GLY A 234 -4.04 9.38 -1.72
N ILE A 235 -5.02 10.17 -1.27
CA ILE A 235 -6.22 10.50 -2.04
C ILE A 235 -5.85 11.29 -3.30
N LEU A 236 -4.95 12.28 -3.19
CA LEU A 236 -4.49 13.06 -4.32
C LEU A 236 -3.78 12.20 -5.38
N ALA A 237 -2.89 11.30 -4.94
CA ALA A 237 -2.19 10.39 -5.85
C ALA A 237 -3.15 9.44 -6.57
N ALA A 238 -4.16 8.91 -5.88
CA ALA A 238 -5.20 8.08 -6.47
C ALA A 238 -6.04 8.84 -7.50
N ALA A 239 -6.45 10.08 -7.19
CA ALA A 239 -7.20 10.93 -8.11
C ALA A 239 -6.39 11.26 -9.38
N VAL A 240 -5.09 11.56 -9.24
CA VAL A 240 -4.19 11.79 -10.39
C VAL A 240 -4.03 10.52 -11.23
N ALA A 241 -3.86 9.35 -10.61
CA ALA A 241 -3.77 8.08 -11.33
C ALA A 241 -5.06 7.78 -12.12
N ILE A 242 -6.23 8.00 -11.52
CA ILE A 242 -7.53 7.85 -12.19
C ILE A 242 -7.65 8.86 -13.35
N ALA A 243 -7.28 10.12 -13.13
CA ALA A 243 -7.31 11.15 -14.16
C ALA A 243 -6.40 10.79 -15.35
N LEU A 244 -5.20 10.29 -15.10
CA LEU A 244 -4.27 9.83 -16.15
C LEU A 244 -4.78 8.56 -16.86
N LEU A 245 -5.49 7.69 -16.16
CA LEU A 245 -6.08 6.46 -16.72
C LEU A 245 -7.33 6.75 -17.58
N LEU A 246 -8.12 7.75 -17.17
CA LEU A 246 -9.30 8.23 -17.89
C LEU A 246 -8.97 9.26 -18.98
N ALA A 247 -7.80 9.90 -18.92
CA ALA A 247 -7.35 10.82 -19.95
C ALA A 247 -7.40 10.11 -21.31
N PRO A 248 -8.24 10.60 -22.25
CA PRO A 248 -8.15 10.12 -23.62
C PRO A 248 -6.77 10.49 -24.10
N LEU A 249 -6.04 9.52 -24.68
CA LEU A 249 -4.85 9.80 -25.47
C LEU A 249 -5.34 10.63 -26.66
N ARG A 250 -5.47 11.95 -26.45
CA ARG A 250 -5.87 12.92 -27.45
C ARG A 250 -4.81 12.83 -28.53
N ARG A 251 -5.18 12.14 -29.60
CA ARG A 251 -4.30 11.82 -30.72
C ARG A 251 -3.66 13.11 -31.22
N ARG A 252 -2.36 13.03 -31.47
CA ARG A 252 -1.60 14.02 -32.24
C ARG A 252 -2.04 13.90 -33.71
N ASP A 253 -3.12 14.57 -34.04
CA ASP A 253 -3.53 14.87 -35.41
C ASP A 253 -3.46 16.42 -35.46
N ASP A 254 -2.63 17.15 -36.21
CA ASP A 254 -1.97 16.89 -37.49
C ASP A 254 -0.64 17.67 -37.58
N THR A 255 0.44 16.98 -37.93
CA THR A 255 1.59 17.60 -38.61
C THR A 255 1.76 16.92 -39.96
N ARG A 256 0.86 17.20 -40.90
CA ARG A 256 1.15 17.05 -42.32
C ARG A 256 0.57 18.22 -43.09
N ASN A 257 1.51 19.10 -43.45
CA ASN A 257 1.47 20.16 -44.44
C ASN A 257 0.84 19.70 -45.78
N PRO A 258 0.49 20.65 -46.65
CA PRO A 258 1.51 21.11 -47.61
C PRO A 258 2.09 22.48 -47.30
#